data_AF-A0A0F5VJ18-F1
#
_entry.id   AF-A0A0F5VJ18-F1
#
_cell.length_a   1.000
_cell.length_b   1.000
_cell.length_c   1.000
_cell.angle_alpha   90.00
_cell.angle_beta   90.00
_cell.angle_gamma   90.00
#
_symmetry.space_group_name_H-M   'P 1'
#
loop_
_entity.id
_entity.type
_entity.pdbx_description
1 polymer ?
#
loop_
_entity_poly.entity_id
_entity_poly.type
_entity_poly.pdbx_seq_one_letter_code
_entity_poly.pdbx_strand_id
1 'polypeptide(L)'
;LPAAEVAKFAELTFAYIDELSAASAAGHADELAARGRAQERHLEHLARDLLAGASPDVLLVSAQRAGWQPPVSLTAVLLPAAQARPAYRALDPSTLVLDDLPDAFGVLLVPDADRSHLLRRLTDRTAVVGPARPWTRASASYERAVRARSLSADIRDTED
;
A
#
# COMPACT_ATOMS: atom_id res chain seq x y z
N LEU A 1 -8.48 25.77 -62.29
CA LEU A 1 -8.99 24.88 -61.23
C LEU A 1 -8.69 25.57 -59.90
N PRO A 2 -9.69 26.09 -59.16
CA PRO A 2 -9.42 27.00 -58.07
C PRO A 2 -8.98 26.25 -56.82
N ALA A 3 -7.96 26.79 -56.14
CA ALA A 3 -7.30 26.24 -54.95
C ALA A 3 -8.21 26.05 -53.71
N ALA A 4 -9.51 26.33 -53.81
CA ALA A 4 -10.48 26.21 -52.73
C ALA A 4 -10.93 24.75 -52.47
N GLU A 5 -10.84 23.85 -53.47
CA GLU A 5 -11.27 22.45 -53.31
C GLU A 5 -10.20 21.54 -52.71
N VAL A 6 -8.91 21.93 -52.77
CA VAL A 6 -7.81 21.15 -52.18
C VAL A 6 -7.68 21.39 -50.67
N ALA A 7 -8.07 22.57 -50.17
CA ALA A 7 -8.06 22.89 -48.74
C ALA A 7 -9.10 22.06 -47.95
N LYS A 8 -10.24 21.73 -48.58
CA LYS A 8 -11.37 21.06 -47.92
C LYS A 8 -11.17 19.55 -47.70
N PHE A 9 -10.21 18.92 -48.38
CA PHE A 9 -9.82 17.52 -48.14
C PHE A 9 -8.73 17.37 -47.05
N ALA A 10 -7.90 18.39 -46.83
CA ALA A 10 -6.89 18.37 -45.76
C ALA A 10 -7.52 18.53 -44.36
N GLU A 11 -8.61 19.29 -44.24
CA GLU A 11 -9.30 19.55 -42.97
C GLU A 11 -9.98 18.30 -42.38
N LEU A 12 -10.39 17.33 -43.21
CA LEU A 12 -11.03 16.08 -42.78
C LEU A 12 -10.04 14.95 -42.43
N THR A 13 -8.75 15.12 -42.74
CA THR A 13 -7.73 14.12 -42.40
C THR A 13 -7.10 14.40 -41.03
N PHE A 14 -7.08 15.65 -40.57
CA PHE A 14 -6.59 16.00 -39.23
C PHE A 14 -7.62 15.72 -38.12
N ALA A 15 -8.92 15.90 -38.37
CA ALA A 15 -9.97 15.51 -37.42
C ALA A 15 -10.05 13.99 -37.19
N TYR A 16 -9.69 13.18 -38.19
CA TYR A 16 -9.65 11.72 -38.08
C TYR A 16 -8.40 11.18 -37.35
N ILE A 17 -7.35 12.00 -37.19
CA ILE A 17 -6.14 11.63 -36.44
C ILE A 17 -6.24 12.08 -34.97
N ASP A 18 -6.88 13.22 -34.69
CA ASP A 18 -6.96 13.76 -33.32
C ASP A 18 -7.88 12.92 -32.40
N GLU A 19 -8.94 12.32 -32.95
CA GLU A 19 -9.83 11.42 -32.18
C GLU A 19 -9.16 10.07 -31.79
N LEU A 20 -8.16 9.59 -32.54
CA LEU A 20 -7.45 8.36 -32.20
C LEU A 20 -6.39 8.58 -31.10
N SER A 21 -5.83 9.79 -31.01
CA SER A 21 -4.85 10.17 -29.98
C SER A 21 -5.49 10.34 -28.59
N ALA A 22 -6.68 10.94 -28.51
CA ALA A 22 -7.42 11.06 -27.25
C ALA A 22 -7.94 9.69 -26.74
N ALA A 23 -8.43 8.83 -27.64
CA ALA A 23 -8.89 7.48 -27.29
C ALA A 23 -7.74 6.56 -26.84
N SER A 24 -6.54 6.71 -27.41
CA SER A 24 -5.35 5.93 -27.00
C SER A 24 -4.79 6.41 -25.65
N ALA A 25 -4.82 7.70 -25.36
CA ALA A 25 -4.41 8.24 -24.06
C ALA A 25 -5.42 7.91 -22.94
N ALA A 26 -6.72 7.99 -23.22
CA ALA A 26 -7.77 7.59 -22.27
C ALA A 26 -7.75 6.07 -22.02
N GLY A 27 -7.65 5.25 -23.08
CA GLY A 27 -7.52 3.80 -22.95
C GLY A 27 -6.25 3.37 -22.22
N HIS A 28 -5.12 4.04 -22.45
CA HIS A 28 -3.87 3.78 -21.72
C HIS A 28 -3.92 4.26 -20.26
N ALA A 29 -4.53 5.41 -19.98
CA ALA A 29 -4.72 5.91 -18.62
C ALA A 29 -5.68 5.01 -17.81
N ASP A 30 -6.76 4.54 -18.43
CA ASP A 30 -7.70 3.58 -17.81
C ASP A 30 -7.04 2.22 -17.57
N GLU A 31 -6.22 1.75 -18.52
CA GLU A 31 -5.44 0.53 -18.36
C GLU A 31 -4.39 0.67 -17.24
N LEU A 32 -3.72 1.82 -17.12
CA LEU A 32 -2.76 2.11 -16.04
C LEU A 32 -3.45 2.21 -14.68
N ALA A 33 -4.61 2.86 -14.62
CA ALA A 33 -5.44 2.96 -13.41
C ALA A 33 -6.03 1.60 -13.00
N ALA A 34 -6.43 0.75 -13.97
CA ALA A 34 -6.89 -0.61 -13.70
C ALA A 34 -5.76 -1.51 -13.18
N ARG A 35 -4.56 -1.42 -13.78
CA ARG A 35 -3.35 -2.12 -13.32
C ARG A 35 -2.92 -1.67 -11.93
N GLY A 36 -2.95 -0.37 -11.65
CA GLY A 36 -2.69 0.19 -10.31
C GLY A 36 -3.64 -0.37 -9.25
N ARG A 37 -4.95 -0.38 -9.54
CA ARG A 37 -5.95 -0.95 -8.61
C ARG A 37 -5.80 -2.47 -8.40
N ALA A 38 -5.39 -3.21 -9.43
CA ALA A 38 -5.12 -4.64 -9.28
C ALA A 38 -3.92 -4.90 -8.37
N GLN A 39 -2.85 -4.13 -8.55
CA GLN A 39 -1.66 -4.17 -7.72
C GLN A 39 -1.97 -3.84 -6.26
N GLU A 40 -2.74 -2.78 -6.00
CA GLU A 40 -3.20 -2.41 -4.65
C GLU A 40 -3.98 -3.54 -3.99
N ARG A 41 -4.91 -4.18 -4.71
CA ARG A 41 -5.65 -5.34 -4.18
C ARG A 41 -4.73 -6.52 -3.81
N HIS A 42 -3.69 -6.77 -4.59
CA HIS A 42 -2.71 -7.83 -4.27
C HIS A 42 -1.89 -7.49 -3.02
N LEU A 43 -1.45 -6.23 -2.87
CA LEU A 43 -0.74 -5.78 -1.67
C LEU A 43 -1.61 -5.85 -0.42
N GLU A 44 -2.87 -5.45 -0.52
CA GLU A 44 -3.82 -5.58 0.59
C GLU A 44 -4.10 -7.05 0.93
N HIS A 45 -4.23 -7.92 -0.08
CA HIS A 45 -4.42 -9.36 0.15
C HIS A 45 -3.21 -9.96 0.89
N LEU A 46 -1.99 -9.66 0.43
CA LEU A 46 -0.76 -10.05 1.11
C LEU A 46 -0.71 -9.55 2.56
N ALA A 47 -1.08 -8.29 2.80
CA ALA A 47 -1.13 -7.75 4.15
C ALA A 47 -2.11 -8.53 5.05
N ARG A 48 -3.27 -8.91 4.51
CA ARG A 48 -4.26 -9.72 5.25
C ARG A 48 -3.73 -11.14 5.52
N ASP A 49 -3.07 -11.77 4.56
CA ASP A 49 -2.43 -13.09 4.76
C ASP A 49 -1.33 -13.03 5.85
N LEU A 50 -0.55 -11.95 5.87
CA LEU A 50 0.49 -11.71 6.88
C LEU A 50 -0.10 -11.55 8.28
N LEU A 51 -1.20 -10.80 8.43
CA LEU A 51 -1.88 -10.64 9.71
C LEU A 51 -2.57 -11.93 10.16
N ALA A 52 -3.12 -12.70 9.22
CA ALA A 52 -3.73 -14.00 9.50
C ALA A 52 -2.71 -15.08 9.86
N GLY A 53 -1.41 -14.84 9.67
CA GLY A 53 -0.35 -15.80 9.94
C GLY A 53 -0.39 -16.98 8.97
N ALA A 54 -0.68 -16.72 7.70
CA ALA A 54 -0.66 -17.73 6.65
C ALA A 54 0.70 -18.45 6.57
N SER A 55 0.73 -19.65 5.99
CA SER A 55 1.98 -20.42 5.87
C SER A 55 3.02 -19.70 5.00
N PRO A 56 4.33 -19.92 5.24
CA PRO A 56 5.39 -19.28 4.46
C PRO A 56 5.24 -19.45 2.93
N ASP A 57 4.79 -20.62 2.47
CA ASP A 57 4.60 -20.89 1.05
C ASP A 57 3.48 -20.04 0.44
N VAL A 58 2.35 -19.88 1.17
CA VAL A 58 1.24 -19.02 0.75
C VAL A 58 1.70 -17.57 0.70
N LEU A 59 2.42 -17.11 1.73
CA LEU A 59 2.95 -15.75 1.80
C LEU A 59 3.91 -15.45 0.66
N LEU A 60 4.78 -16.40 0.30
CA LEU A 60 5.73 -16.22 -0.80
C LEU A 60 5.00 -16.07 -2.15
N VAL A 61 3.98 -16.89 -2.40
CA VAL A 61 3.15 -16.78 -3.61
C VAL A 61 2.37 -15.47 -3.63
N SER A 62 1.81 -15.05 -2.49
CA SER A 62 1.06 -13.80 -2.37
C SER A 62 1.98 -12.59 -2.62
N ALA A 63 3.19 -12.59 -2.06
CA ALA A 63 4.21 -11.56 -2.28
C ALA A 63 4.64 -11.46 -3.75
N GLN A 64 4.90 -12.59 -4.41
CA GLN A 64 5.24 -12.63 -5.83
C GLN A 64 4.12 -12.05 -6.71
N ARG A 65 2.86 -12.43 -6.45
CA ARG A 65 1.69 -11.89 -7.17
C ARG A 65 1.53 -10.39 -6.96
N ALA A 66 1.83 -9.93 -5.75
CA ALA A 66 1.81 -8.51 -5.41
C ALA A 66 3.05 -7.76 -5.89
N GLY A 67 4.01 -8.38 -6.59
CA GLY A 67 5.26 -7.75 -6.99
C GLY A 67 6.06 -7.16 -5.80
N TRP A 68 5.80 -7.65 -4.59
CA TRP A 68 6.34 -7.12 -3.36
C TRP A 68 7.57 -7.93 -2.95
N GLN A 69 8.70 -7.27 -2.77
CA GLN A 69 9.95 -7.92 -2.40
C GLN A 69 9.96 -8.19 -0.89
N PRO A 70 10.00 -9.46 -0.44
CA PRO A 70 9.97 -9.75 0.98
C PRO A 70 11.20 -9.19 1.71
N PRO A 71 11.01 -8.40 2.79
CA PRO A 71 12.08 -7.88 3.62
C PRO A 71 12.62 -8.97 4.55
N VAL A 72 13.68 -8.66 5.29
CA VAL A 72 14.18 -9.58 6.33
C VAL A 72 13.16 -9.69 7.46
N SER A 73 12.60 -8.54 7.85
CA SER A 73 11.72 -8.39 8.99
C SER A 73 10.55 -7.44 8.72
N LEU A 74 9.47 -7.65 9.47
CA LEU A 74 8.33 -6.75 9.53
C LEU A 74 8.04 -6.36 10.98
N THR A 75 7.68 -5.09 11.14
CA THR A 75 7.19 -4.51 12.40
C THR A 75 5.77 -4.02 12.20
N ALA A 76 4.82 -4.53 12.99
CA ALA A 76 3.43 -4.09 12.95
C ALA A 76 3.26 -2.80 13.77
N VAL A 77 2.66 -1.79 13.16
CA VAL A 77 2.28 -0.53 13.83
C VAL A 77 0.76 -0.44 13.80
N LEU A 78 0.15 -0.48 14.98
CA LEU A 78 -1.29 -0.34 15.17
C LEU A 78 -1.61 1.12 15.52
N LEU A 79 -2.57 1.73 14.83
CA LEU A 79 -2.95 3.13 15.02
C LEU A 79 -4.41 3.36 14.58
N PRO A 80 -5.08 4.46 14.96
CA PRO A 80 -6.40 4.78 14.43
C PRO A 80 -6.41 4.77 12.90
N ALA A 81 -7.44 4.21 12.28
CA ALA A 81 -7.54 4.06 10.82
C ALA A 81 -7.34 5.41 10.09
N ALA A 82 -7.90 6.48 10.64
CA ALA A 82 -7.75 7.85 10.13
C ALA A 82 -6.28 8.35 10.07
N GLN A 83 -5.38 7.76 10.88
CA GLN A 83 -3.96 8.10 10.93
C GLN A 83 -3.08 7.16 10.08
N ALA A 84 -3.61 6.02 9.61
CA ALA A 84 -2.85 5.02 8.85
C ALA A 84 -2.25 5.59 7.56
N ARG A 85 -3.07 6.22 6.70
CA ARG A 85 -2.61 6.83 5.45
C ARG A 85 -1.66 8.02 5.67
N PRO A 86 -1.93 8.97 6.58
CA PRO A 86 -0.97 10.03 6.92
C PRO A 86 0.37 9.51 7.44
N ALA A 87 0.37 8.45 8.25
CA ALA A 87 1.60 7.82 8.75
C ALA A 87 2.37 7.11 7.63
N TYR A 88 1.67 6.33 6.78
CA TYR A 88 2.25 5.64 5.63
C TYR A 88 3.07 6.57 4.71
N ARG A 89 2.60 7.79 4.46
CA ARG A 89 3.29 8.77 3.60
C ARG A 89 4.69 9.16 4.09
N ALA A 90 5.01 8.95 5.36
CA ALA A 90 6.31 9.26 5.96
C ALA A 90 7.23 8.03 6.10
N LEU A 91 6.77 6.86 5.63
CA LEU A 91 7.46 5.58 5.73
C LEU A 91 7.94 5.10 4.35
N ASP A 92 8.64 3.97 4.35
CA ASP A 92 9.11 3.33 3.13
C ASP A 92 7.93 2.94 2.21
N PRO A 93 8.04 3.15 0.88
CA PRO A 93 6.99 2.78 -0.08
C PRO A 93 6.58 1.31 -0.06
N SER A 94 7.48 0.41 0.35
CA SER A 94 7.21 -1.02 0.51
C SER A 94 6.46 -1.37 1.79
N THR A 95 6.13 -0.38 2.64
CA THR A 95 5.21 -0.55 3.77
C THR A 95 3.85 -1.00 3.27
N LEU A 96 3.29 -2.05 3.87
CA LEU A 96 1.92 -2.47 3.59
C LEU A 96 0.96 -1.78 4.56
N VAL A 97 -0.21 -1.36 4.06
CA VAL A 97 -1.24 -0.66 4.84
C VAL A 97 -2.57 -1.39 4.75
N LEU A 98 -3.20 -1.58 5.91
CA LEU A 98 -4.60 -1.96 6.04
C LEU A 98 -5.28 -0.96 6.98
N ASP A 99 -6.25 -0.22 6.49
CA ASP A 99 -6.98 0.82 7.22
C ASP A 99 -8.47 0.49 7.43
N ASP A 100 -8.88 -0.72 7.08
CA ASP A 100 -10.25 -1.24 7.15
C ASP A 100 -10.42 -2.35 8.21
N LEU A 101 -9.60 -2.33 9.27
CA LEU A 101 -9.69 -3.30 10.35
C LEU A 101 -10.84 -2.96 11.33
N PRO A 102 -11.32 -3.94 12.12
CA PRO A 102 -12.30 -3.69 13.16
C PRO A 102 -11.89 -2.59 14.16
N ASP A 103 -12.87 -2.06 14.88
CA ASP A 103 -12.70 -1.05 15.93
C ASP A 103 -12.11 0.30 15.46
N ALA A 104 -12.17 0.61 14.16
CA ALA A 104 -11.62 1.83 13.55
C ALA A 104 -10.09 1.97 13.69
N PHE A 105 -9.38 0.85 13.64
CA PHE A 105 -7.91 0.81 13.60
C PHE A 105 -7.39 0.46 12.21
N GLY A 106 -6.15 0.85 11.97
CA GLY A 106 -5.35 0.36 10.85
C GLY A 106 -4.05 -0.25 11.34
N VAL A 107 -3.40 -1.00 10.47
CA VAL A 107 -2.07 -1.55 10.67
C VAL A 107 -1.17 -1.14 9.51
N LEU A 108 0.05 -0.75 9.86
CA LEU A 108 1.17 -0.62 8.92
C LEU A 108 2.16 -1.75 9.20
N LEU A 109 2.53 -2.51 8.17
CA LEU A 109 3.59 -3.51 8.24
C LEU A 109 4.86 -2.89 7.65
N VAL A 110 5.74 -2.42 8.55
CA VAL A 110 6.92 -1.65 8.18
C VAL A 110 8.12 -2.60 7.97
N PRO A 111 8.73 -2.62 6.78
CA PRO A 111 9.87 -3.47 6.46
C PRO A 111 11.14 -2.96 7.12
N ASP A 112 11.92 -3.89 7.68
CA ASP A 112 13.29 -3.68 8.16
C ASP A 112 13.48 -2.38 8.97
N ALA A 113 12.50 -2.10 9.83
CA ALA A 113 12.41 -0.84 10.53
C ALA A 113 13.51 -0.70 11.59
N ASP A 114 14.26 0.41 11.52
CA ASP A 114 15.01 0.88 12.67
C ASP A 114 14.03 1.36 13.75
N ARG A 115 14.04 0.70 14.91
CA ARG A 115 13.08 0.95 16.00
C ARG A 115 13.10 2.42 16.45
N SER A 116 14.28 2.99 16.63
CA SER A 116 14.45 4.35 17.12
C SER A 116 13.91 5.39 16.12
N HIS A 117 14.16 5.17 14.83
CA HIS A 117 13.66 6.01 13.76
C HIS A 117 12.13 5.89 13.63
N LEU A 118 11.60 4.67 13.69
CA LEU A 118 10.17 4.41 13.60
C LEU A 118 9.40 5.09 14.73
N LEU A 119 9.85 4.96 15.97
CA LEU A 119 9.23 5.63 17.12
C LEU A 119 9.27 7.15 16.99
N ARG A 120 10.38 7.71 16.51
CA ARG A 120 10.50 9.16 16.25
C ARG A 120 9.52 9.64 15.18
N ARG A 121 9.27 8.85 14.14
CA ARG A 121 8.29 9.17 13.08
C ARG A 121 6.85 9.13 13.61
N LEU A 122 6.60 8.37 14.68
CA LEU A 122 5.27 8.13 15.24
C LEU A 122 4.99 8.92 16.53
N THR A 123 5.91 9.76 17.00
CA THR A 123 5.84 10.43 18.32
C THR A 123 4.55 11.24 18.54
N ASP A 124 4.00 11.86 17.49
CA ASP A 124 2.76 12.66 17.58
C ASP A 124 1.48 11.87 17.23
N ARG A 125 1.56 10.54 17.24
CA ARG A 125 0.45 9.64 16.84
C ARG A 125 0.13 8.66 17.95
N THR A 126 -1.16 8.38 18.15
CA THR A 126 -1.61 7.29 19.04
C THR A 126 -1.32 5.96 18.36
N ALA A 127 -0.07 5.51 18.41
CA ALA A 127 0.40 4.31 17.74
C ALA A 127 1.03 3.32 18.73
N VAL A 128 0.84 2.03 18.49
CA VAL A 128 1.46 0.94 19.23
C VAL A 128 2.35 0.16 18.28
N VAL A 129 3.61 -0.03 18.67
CA VAL A 129 4.64 -0.65 17.80
C VAL A 129 4.98 -2.03 18.33
N GLY A 130 4.72 -3.05 17.51
CA GLY A 130 5.10 -4.43 17.78
C GLY A 130 6.62 -4.65 17.77
N PRO A 131 7.11 -5.84 18.16
CA PRO A 131 8.50 -6.23 17.96
C PRO A 131 8.77 -6.51 16.48
N ALA A 132 10.02 -6.31 16.03
CA ALA A 132 10.43 -6.77 14.70
C ALA A 132 10.44 -8.30 14.66
N ARG A 133 9.85 -8.89 13.62
CA ARG A 133 9.80 -10.34 13.42
C ARG A 133 10.21 -10.68 12.00
N PRO A 134 10.72 -11.91 11.74
CA PRO A 134 10.84 -12.39 10.36
C PRO A 134 9.53 -12.13 9.61
N TRP A 135 9.58 -11.68 8.36
CA TRP A 135 8.39 -11.19 7.65
C TRP A 135 7.24 -12.22 7.63
N THR A 136 7.55 -13.52 7.52
CA THR A 136 6.59 -14.63 7.59
C THR A 136 5.91 -14.81 8.96
N ARG A 137 6.36 -14.08 9.98
CA ARG A 137 5.85 -14.06 11.35
C ARG A 137 5.33 -12.68 11.76
N ALA A 138 4.94 -11.85 10.79
CA ALA A 138 4.35 -10.53 11.04
C ALA A 138 3.11 -10.59 11.96
N SER A 139 2.31 -11.66 11.88
CA SER A 139 1.18 -11.90 12.79
C SER A 139 1.58 -11.83 14.27
N ALA A 140 2.75 -12.37 14.65
CA ALA A 140 3.23 -12.31 16.03
C ALA A 140 3.59 -10.88 16.48
N SER A 141 4.07 -10.04 15.57
CA SER A 141 4.29 -8.61 15.83
C SER A 141 2.96 -7.90 16.06
N TYR A 142 1.99 -8.15 15.18
CA TYR A 142 0.64 -7.59 15.27
C TYR A 142 -0.08 -7.99 16.56
N GLU A 143 -0.10 -9.28 16.91
CA GLU A 143 -0.74 -9.74 18.15
C GLU A 143 -0.12 -9.12 19.41
N ARG A 144 1.21 -8.89 19.43
CA ARG A 144 1.87 -8.18 20.54
C ARG A 144 1.40 -6.73 20.60
N ALA A 145 1.28 -6.03 19.47
CA ALA A 145 0.73 -4.67 19.43
C ALA A 145 -0.73 -4.61 19.89
N VAL A 146 -1.58 -5.55 19.47
CA VAL A 146 -2.98 -5.65 19.92
C VAL A 146 -3.06 -5.89 21.44
N ARG A 147 -2.27 -6.84 21.96
CA ARG A 147 -2.21 -7.11 23.41
C ARG A 147 -1.75 -5.89 24.20
N ALA A 148 -0.70 -5.21 23.76
CA ALA A 148 -0.20 -4.02 24.45
C ALA A 148 -1.21 -2.86 24.46
N ARG A 149 -1.94 -2.66 23.35
CA ARG A 149 -3.04 -1.69 23.27
C ARG A 149 -4.14 -2.00 24.27
N SER A 150 -4.50 -3.28 24.44
CA SER A 150 -5.54 -3.67 25.40
C SER A 150 -5.15 -3.37 26.86
N LEU A 151 -3.85 -3.19 27.12
CA LEU A 151 -3.30 -2.89 28.45
C LEU A 151 -3.15 -1.38 28.72
N SER A 152 -3.18 -0.51 27.71
CA SER A 152 -3.21 0.98 27.85
C SER A 152 -3.43 1.70 26.51
N ALA A 153 -4.13 2.83 26.54
CA ALA A 153 -4.50 3.63 25.36
C ALA A 153 -3.38 4.56 24.82
N ASP A 154 -2.26 4.71 25.53
CA ASP A 154 -1.12 5.54 25.14
C ASP A 154 0.06 4.71 24.62
N ILE A 155 0.89 5.32 23.77
CA ILE A 155 2.02 4.70 23.05
C ILE A 155 2.85 3.80 23.99
N ARG A 156 2.91 2.50 23.69
CA ARG A 156 3.74 1.55 24.42
C ARG A 156 4.65 0.75 23.50
N ASP A 157 5.90 0.69 23.93
CA ASP A 157 6.85 -0.34 23.53
C ASP A 157 6.33 -1.71 24.01
N THR A 158 6.50 -2.76 23.21
CA THR A 158 5.99 -4.12 23.49
C THR A 158 7.10 -5.14 23.75
N GLU A 159 8.35 -4.67 23.90
CA GLU A 159 9.51 -5.50 24.23
C GLU A 159 9.86 -5.57 25.72
N ASP A 160 9.04 -5.02 26.61
CA ASP A 160 9.11 -5.28 28.06
C ASP A 160 8.29 -6.51 28.48
#